data_AF-A0A137SRU6-F1
#
_entry.id   AF-A0A137SRU6-F1
#
_cell.length_a   1.000
_cell.length_b   1.000
_cell.length_c   1.000
_cell.angle_alpha   90.00
_cell.angle_beta   90.00
_cell.angle_gamma   90.00
#
_symmetry.space_group_name_H-M   'P 1'
#
loop_
_entity.id
_entity.type
_entity.pdbx_description
1 polymer ?
#
loop_
_entity_poly.entity_id
_entity_poly.type
_entity_poly.pdbx_seq_one_letter_code
_entity_poly.pdbx_strand_id
1 'polypeptide(L)'
;MSKLGFHLKLPKNYLRIHSDRTDTMHIKIQSQSAPTDIQWVTKGKCITRIIHLLIVMSMEVIRITTSVDEAMAMTGYQPKTTFWMDFSIADRFGIEAIIDTYERAFKEWQANYIYLTELVMVLNHKIWQWYEKNDAIARVYDQLWRKADEWAQENLHGKELQYFYEVTD
;
A
#
# COMPACT_ATOMS: atom_id res chain seq x y z
N MET A 1 -24.57 9.50 -27.83
CA MET A 1 -23.44 9.81 -26.91
C MET A 1 -23.31 8.65 -25.93
N SER A 2 -22.46 7.69 -26.24
CA SER A 2 -22.21 6.49 -25.42
C SER A 2 -20.92 6.66 -24.62
N LYS A 3 -21.01 6.47 -23.29
CA LYS A 3 -19.88 6.42 -22.36
C LYS A 3 -18.92 5.29 -22.75
N LEU A 4 -17.68 5.60 -23.11
CA LEU A 4 -16.60 4.61 -23.13
C LEU A 4 -16.07 4.45 -21.70
N GLY A 5 -16.42 3.33 -21.06
CA GLY A 5 -15.80 2.88 -19.83
C GLY A 5 -14.51 2.12 -20.14
N PHE A 6 -13.39 2.55 -19.56
CA PHE A 6 -12.15 1.78 -19.56
C PHE A 6 -12.15 0.88 -18.32
N HIS A 7 -12.25 -0.43 -18.52
CA HIS A 7 -12.00 -1.43 -17.48
C HIS A 7 -10.55 -1.89 -17.59
N LEU A 8 -9.69 -1.45 -16.66
CA LEU A 8 -8.34 -1.99 -16.52
C LEU A 8 -8.42 -3.32 -15.75
N LYS A 9 -8.15 -4.45 -16.42
CA LYS A 9 -8.00 -5.75 -15.75
C LYS A 9 -6.54 -5.94 -15.34
N LEU A 10 -6.24 -5.81 -14.04
CA LEU A 10 -4.92 -6.12 -13.50
C LEU A 10 -4.74 -7.65 -13.33
N PRO A 11 -3.58 -8.23 -13.70
CA PRO A 11 -3.32 -9.67 -13.58
C PRO A 11 -3.06 -10.11 -12.13
N LYS A 12 -3.55 -11.29 -11.76
CA LYS A 12 -3.68 -11.84 -10.38
C LYS A 12 -2.38 -12.14 -9.60
N ASN A 13 -1.19 -11.79 -10.10
CA ASN A 13 0.08 -12.37 -9.61
C ASN A 13 1.15 -11.34 -9.19
N TYR A 14 0.79 -10.15 -8.69
CA TYR A 14 1.77 -9.07 -8.62
C TYR A 14 2.60 -8.96 -7.31
N LEU A 15 2.23 -9.61 -6.21
CA LEU A 15 3.02 -9.52 -4.96
C LEU A 15 2.99 -10.87 -4.20
N ARG A 16 4.13 -11.55 -4.12
CA ARG A 16 4.36 -12.64 -3.16
C ARG A 16 5.62 -12.27 -2.36
N ILE A 17 5.44 -11.85 -1.11
CA ILE A 17 6.54 -11.52 -0.20
C ILE A 17 6.76 -12.72 0.72
N HIS A 18 7.95 -13.31 0.66
CA HIS A 18 8.41 -14.28 1.66
C HIS A 18 9.15 -13.52 2.76
N SER A 19 8.68 -13.63 4.00
CA SER A 19 9.35 -13.10 5.18
C SER A 19 10.30 -14.14 5.74
N ASP A 20 11.61 -13.94 5.58
CA ASP A 20 12.62 -14.67 6.37
C ASP A 20 13.21 -13.74 7.43
N ARG A 21 13.27 -14.27 8.64
CA ARG A 21 13.55 -13.54 9.88
C ARG A 21 15.07 -13.55 10.10
N THR A 22 15.79 -12.49 9.74
CA THR A 22 17.07 -12.06 10.34
C THR A 22 17.48 -10.69 9.81
N ASP A 23 18.22 -9.96 10.65
CA ASP A 23 18.54 -8.53 10.58
C ASP A 23 18.98 -8.00 9.20
N THR A 24 18.60 -6.75 8.91
CA THR A 24 18.75 -6.01 7.64
C THR A 24 17.89 -6.54 6.46
N MET A 25 16.64 -6.05 6.40
CA MET A 25 15.75 -6.23 5.25
C MET A 25 16.26 -5.43 4.03
N HIS A 26 17.06 -6.07 3.18
CA HIS A 26 17.30 -5.60 1.81
C HIS A 26 16.10 -6.00 0.93
N ILE A 27 15.09 -5.14 0.84
CA ILE A 27 13.94 -5.37 -0.03
C ILE A 27 14.36 -5.09 -1.48
N LYS A 28 14.55 -6.15 -2.27
CA LYS A 28 14.62 -6.04 -3.74
C LYS A 28 13.21 -6.00 -4.32
N ILE A 29 12.71 -4.81 -4.60
CA ILE A 29 11.46 -4.62 -5.34
C ILE A 29 11.76 -4.84 -6.83
N GLN A 30 11.27 -5.93 -7.42
CA GLN A 30 11.20 -6.06 -8.88
C GLN A 30 9.83 -5.56 -9.36
N SER A 31 9.77 -4.33 -9.85
CA SER A 31 8.64 -3.87 -10.65
C SER A 31 8.71 -4.53 -12.03
N GLN A 32 7.86 -5.52 -12.30
CA GLN A 32 7.66 -6.02 -13.66
C GLN A 32 6.72 -5.09 -14.43
N SER A 33 7.23 -3.96 -14.90
CA SER A 33 6.49 -3.15 -15.89
C SER A 33 6.01 -4.06 -17.02
N ALA A 34 4.68 -4.23 -17.14
CA ALA A 34 4.10 -4.97 -18.25
C ALA A 34 4.46 -4.23 -19.54
N PRO A 35 5.15 -4.87 -20.50
CA PRO A 35 5.44 -4.23 -21.77
C PRO A 35 4.11 -4.04 -22.49
N THR A 36 3.72 -2.79 -22.75
CA THR A 36 2.79 -2.53 -23.85
C THR A 36 3.58 -2.84 -25.12
N ASP A 37 3.39 -4.03 -25.66
CA ASP A 37 4.10 -4.51 -26.84
C ASP A 37 3.85 -3.59 -28.05
N ILE A 38 4.77 -2.67 -28.28
CA ILE A 38 5.01 -2.08 -29.60
C ILE A 38 6.31 -2.71 -30.09
N GLN A 39 6.20 -3.83 -30.81
CA GLN A 39 7.33 -4.48 -31.45
C GLN A 39 7.78 -3.68 -32.68
N TRP A 40 8.88 -2.93 -32.56
CA TRP A 40 9.68 -2.56 -33.72
C TRP A 40 10.65 -3.70 -34.04
N VAL A 41 10.41 -4.41 -35.14
CA VAL A 41 11.34 -5.43 -35.64
C VAL A 41 12.52 -4.73 -36.31
N THR A 42 13.63 -4.58 -35.57
CA THR A 42 14.94 -4.32 -36.18
C THR A 42 15.95 -5.35 -35.69
N LYS A 43 16.54 -6.08 -36.66
CA LYS A 43 17.55 -7.12 -36.45
C LYS A 43 18.73 -6.60 -35.61
N GLY A 44 19.11 -7.39 -34.61
CA GLY A 44 20.51 -7.47 -34.17
C GLY A 44 20.84 -6.85 -32.81
N LYS A 45 20.47 -7.54 -31.73
CA LYS A 45 21.23 -7.77 -30.47
C LYS A 45 21.95 -6.63 -29.70
N CYS A 46 21.91 -5.36 -30.11
CA CYS A 46 22.61 -4.29 -29.36
C CYS A 46 21.65 -3.35 -28.60
N ILE A 47 20.49 -3.04 -29.17
CA ILE A 47 19.57 -2.04 -28.60
C ILE A 47 18.86 -2.60 -27.35
N THR A 48 18.40 -3.85 -27.38
CA THR A 48 17.70 -4.49 -26.24
C THR A 48 18.60 -4.63 -25.01
N ARG A 49 19.91 -4.87 -25.21
CA ARG A 49 20.89 -5.00 -24.11
C ARG A 49 21.20 -3.64 -23.49
N ILE A 50 21.30 -2.60 -24.30
CA ILE A 50 21.50 -1.22 -23.83
C ILE A 50 20.26 -0.73 -23.08
N ILE A 51 19.04 -1.00 -23.58
CA ILE A 51 17.79 -0.67 -22.89
C ILE A 51 17.68 -1.42 -21.56
N HIS A 52 17.94 -2.74 -21.53
CA HIS A 52 17.95 -3.49 -20.27
C HIS A 52 19.00 -2.95 -19.29
N LEU A 53 20.21 -2.62 -19.78
CA LEU A 53 21.27 -2.08 -18.93
C LEU A 53 20.91 -0.68 -18.39
N LEU A 54 20.30 0.18 -19.21
CA LEU A 54 19.81 1.50 -18.81
C LEU A 54 18.68 1.40 -17.78
N ILE A 55 17.74 0.47 -17.95
CA ILE A 55 16.66 0.22 -16.96
C ILE A 55 17.25 -0.29 -15.64
N VAL A 56 18.22 -1.21 -15.69
CA VAL A 56 18.90 -1.74 -14.49
C VAL A 56 19.72 -0.67 -13.76
N MET A 57 20.35 0.25 -14.49
CA MET A 57 21.13 1.35 -13.92
C MET A 57 20.26 2.53 -13.44
N SER A 58 18.99 2.59 -13.83
CA SER A 58 18.02 3.65 -13.46
C SER A 58 17.02 3.20 -12.39
N MET A 59 17.35 2.19 -11.58
CA MET A 59 16.66 1.95 -10.30
C MET A 59 17.08 3.05 -9.32
N GLU A 60 16.38 4.18 -9.37
CA GLU A 60 16.49 5.17 -8.31
C GLU A 60 15.98 4.53 -7.02
N VAL A 61 16.88 4.25 -6.08
CA VAL A 61 16.51 3.77 -4.75
C VAL A 61 15.78 4.92 -4.08
N ILE A 62 14.45 4.84 -4.06
CA ILE A 62 13.61 5.78 -3.33
C ILE A 62 14.00 5.67 -1.86
N ARG A 63 14.75 6.65 -1.36
CA ARG A 63 15.05 6.76 0.08
C ARG A 63 13.76 7.15 0.78
N ILE A 64 13.09 6.16 1.36
CA ILE A 64 11.97 6.38 2.28
C ILE A 64 12.61 6.69 3.63
N THR A 65 12.90 7.97 3.89
CA THR A 65 13.39 8.44 5.19
C THR A 65 12.27 8.70 6.19
N THR A 66 11.04 8.26 5.91
CA THR A 66 9.99 8.31 6.92
C THR A 66 10.26 7.17 7.88
N SER A 67 10.92 7.48 8.99
CA SER A 67 10.87 6.64 10.18
C SER A 67 9.42 6.23 10.37
N VAL A 68 9.19 4.92 10.41
CA VAL A 68 7.87 4.32 10.72
C VAL A 68 7.35 4.82 12.08
N ASP A 69 8.25 5.40 12.87
CA ASP A 69 8.11 5.57 14.30
C ASP A 69 7.44 6.86 14.75
N GLU A 70 7.56 8.02 14.10
CA GLU A 70 7.20 9.27 14.81
C GLU A 70 5.70 9.39 15.16
N ALA A 71 4.79 9.04 14.25
CA ALA A 71 3.34 9.18 14.51
C ALA A 71 2.82 8.13 15.51
N MET A 72 3.26 6.87 15.41
CA MET A 72 2.84 5.80 16.33
C MET A 72 3.63 5.77 17.64
N ALA A 73 4.89 6.20 17.64
CA ALA A 73 5.67 6.36 18.86
C ALA A 73 5.14 7.51 19.72
N MET A 74 4.54 8.55 19.12
CA MET A 74 3.85 9.60 19.89
C MET A 74 2.66 9.06 20.69
N THR A 75 2.01 7.98 20.26
CA THR A 75 0.92 7.32 21.00
C THR A 75 1.41 6.21 21.93
N GLY A 76 2.70 5.86 21.88
CA GLY A 76 3.28 4.73 22.62
C GLY A 76 2.87 3.36 22.07
N TYR A 77 2.12 3.30 20.97
CA TYR A 77 1.67 2.06 20.36
C TYR A 77 2.81 1.38 19.60
N GLN A 78 2.97 0.06 19.78
CA GLN A 78 3.98 -0.74 19.07
C GLN A 78 3.37 -1.39 17.83
N PRO A 79 3.80 -1.02 16.60
CA PRO A 79 3.27 -1.57 15.37
C PRO A 79 3.41 -3.10 15.31
N LYS A 80 2.37 -3.78 14.81
CA LYS A 80 2.32 -5.24 14.65
C LYS A 80 2.35 -5.65 13.18
N THR A 81 2.20 -4.70 12.28
CA THR A 81 2.15 -4.86 10.83
C THR A 81 3.07 -3.84 10.13
N THR A 82 3.18 -3.95 8.81
CA THR A 82 3.89 -3.00 7.95
C THR A 82 2.97 -1.97 7.31
N PHE A 83 1.68 -1.91 7.68
CA PHE A 83 0.69 -1.11 6.95
C PHE A 83 1.09 0.35 6.81
N TRP A 84 1.65 0.97 7.85
CA TRP A 84 2.14 2.34 7.75
C TRP A 84 3.15 2.53 6.60
N MET A 85 4.12 1.62 6.49
CA MET A 85 5.11 1.63 5.42
C MET A 85 4.47 1.34 4.06
N ASP A 86 3.60 0.33 3.99
CA ASP A 86 2.92 -0.05 2.75
C ASP A 86 2.10 1.11 2.17
N PHE A 87 1.33 1.82 3.01
CA PHE A 87 0.60 3.01 2.60
C PHE A 87 1.52 4.20 2.30
N SER A 88 2.64 4.35 3.00
CA SER A 88 3.64 5.40 2.69
C SER A 88 4.35 5.16 1.35
N ILE A 89 4.47 3.91 0.92
CA ILE A 89 4.92 3.56 -0.42
C ILE A 89 3.81 3.88 -1.42
N ALA A 90 2.58 3.43 -1.16
CA ALA A 90 1.42 3.65 -2.03
C ALA A 90 1.14 5.13 -2.28
N ASP A 91 1.30 5.97 -1.25
CA ASP A 91 1.26 7.44 -1.30
C ASP A 91 2.10 8.01 -2.47
N ARG A 92 3.25 7.40 -2.78
CA ARG A 92 4.16 7.83 -3.86
C ARG A 92 3.72 7.38 -5.25
N PHE A 93 2.87 6.36 -5.33
CA PHE A 93 2.34 5.81 -6.59
C PHE A 93 0.93 6.31 -6.92
N GLY A 94 0.30 7.06 -6.01
CA GLY A 94 -0.97 7.73 -6.23
C GLY A 94 -2.19 6.93 -5.80
N ILE A 95 -3.37 7.48 -6.05
CA ILE A 95 -4.66 7.02 -5.51
C ILE A 95 -4.95 5.55 -5.82
N GLU A 96 -4.69 5.08 -7.05
CA GLU A 96 -4.93 3.69 -7.42
C GLU A 96 -4.11 2.71 -6.58
N ALA A 97 -2.86 3.05 -6.27
CA ALA A 97 -1.99 2.23 -5.43
C ALA A 97 -2.43 2.22 -3.96
N ILE A 98 -2.97 3.33 -3.46
CA ILE A 98 -3.55 3.42 -2.11
C ILE A 98 -4.75 2.47 -2.00
N ILE A 99 -5.66 2.52 -2.98
CA ILE A 99 -6.85 1.67 -3.02
C ILE A 99 -6.45 0.19 -3.13
N ASP A 100 -5.53 -0.17 -4.04
CA ASP A 100 -5.06 -1.56 -4.17
C ASP A 100 -4.42 -2.07 -2.87
N THR A 101 -3.62 -1.24 -2.20
CA THR A 101 -2.99 -1.58 -0.92
C THR A 101 -4.03 -1.86 0.15
N TYR A 102 -5.05 -1.01 0.24
CA TYR A 102 -6.18 -1.24 1.15
C TYR A 102 -6.92 -2.53 0.81
N GLU A 103 -7.29 -2.74 -0.45
CA GLU A 103 -8.09 -3.91 -0.84
C GLU A 103 -7.39 -5.22 -0.53
N ARG A 104 -6.06 -5.28 -0.75
CA ARG A 104 -5.25 -6.45 -0.38
C ARG A 104 -5.17 -6.63 1.13
N ALA A 105 -4.82 -5.57 1.86
CA ALA A 105 -4.67 -5.62 3.31
C ALA A 105 -5.99 -6.01 3.99
N PHE A 106 -7.09 -5.35 3.63
CA PHE A 106 -8.42 -5.60 4.19
C PHE A 106 -8.87 -7.03 3.89
N LYS A 107 -8.77 -7.48 2.63
CA LYS A 107 -9.18 -8.83 2.25
C LYS A 107 -8.41 -9.92 2.98
N GLU A 108 -7.11 -9.73 3.20
CA GLU A 108 -6.25 -10.71 3.86
C GLU A 108 -6.43 -10.70 5.38
N TRP A 109 -6.63 -9.53 5.98
CA TRP A 109 -6.51 -9.34 7.43
C TRP A 109 -7.79 -8.95 8.17
N GLN A 110 -8.92 -8.72 7.48
CA GLN A 110 -10.20 -8.32 8.13
C GLN A 110 -10.64 -9.29 9.25
N ALA A 111 -10.35 -10.59 9.14
CA ALA A 111 -10.73 -11.58 10.15
C ALA A 111 -9.78 -11.63 11.37
N ASN A 112 -8.64 -10.92 11.33
CA ASN A 112 -7.73 -10.80 12.45
C ASN A 112 -7.96 -9.44 13.13
N TYR A 113 -8.70 -9.43 14.24
CA TYR A 113 -9.13 -8.19 14.90
C TYR A 113 -7.95 -7.27 15.26
N ILE A 114 -6.78 -7.80 15.60
CA ILE A 114 -5.59 -6.99 15.91
C ILE A 114 -5.11 -6.25 14.66
N TYR A 115 -5.00 -6.95 13.53
CA TYR A 115 -4.47 -6.36 12.30
C TYR A 115 -5.51 -5.45 11.64
N LEU A 116 -6.80 -5.81 11.70
CA LEU A 116 -7.88 -4.92 11.30
C LEU A 116 -7.87 -3.62 12.10
N THR A 117 -7.71 -3.69 13.43
CA THR A 117 -7.61 -2.51 14.30
C THR A 117 -6.44 -1.61 13.87
N GLU A 118 -5.26 -2.22 13.64
CA GLU A 118 -4.10 -1.45 13.20
C GLU A 118 -4.27 -0.86 11.78
N LEU A 119 -4.96 -1.56 10.88
CA LEU A 119 -5.34 -1.04 9.56
C LEU A 119 -6.23 0.21 9.70
N VAL A 120 -7.28 0.14 10.52
CA VAL A 120 -8.18 1.29 10.77
C VAL A 120 -7.41 2.47 11.36
N MET A 121 -6.56 2.22 12.36
CA MET A 121 -5.72 3.25 12.98
C MET A 121 -4.78 3.91 11.97
N VAL A 122 -4.08 3.12 11.13
CA VAL A 122 -3.21 3.63 10.06
C VAL A 122 -3.98 4.50 9.08
N LEU A 123 -5.16 4.07 8.63
CA LEU A 123 -5.98 4.84 7.70
C LEU A 123 -6.38 6.19 8.31
N ASN A 124 -6.79 6.22 9.58
CA ASN A 124 -7.10 7.46 10.30
C ASN A 124 -5.89 8.41 10.35
N HIS A 125 -4.72 7.91 10.75
CA HIS A 125 -3.50 8.73 10.77
C HIS A 125 -3.09 9.22 9.38
N LYS A 126 -3.37 8.45 8.32
CA LYS A 126 -3.11 8.88 6.95
C LYS A 126 -4.03 10.03 6.50
N ILE A 127 -5.27 10.10 6.99
CA ILE A 127 -6.14 11.27 6.79
C ILE A 127 -5.45 12.52 7.35
N TRP A 128 -5.01 12.47 8.61
CA TRP A 128 -4.28 13.57 9.26
C TRP A 128 -2.97 13.93 8.55
N GLN A 129 -2.23 12.93 8.07
CA GLN A 129 -0.99 13.16 7.32
C GLN A 129 -1.22 14.03 6.09
N TRP A 130 -2.36 13.85 5.40
CA TRP A 130 -2.70 14.49 4.13
C TRP A 130 -3.68 15.67 4.27
N TYR A 131 -4.24 15.91 5.45
CA TYR A 131 -5.07 17.06 5.76
C TYR A 131 -4.34 18.37 5.41
N GLU A 132 -5.03 19.29 4.73
CA GLU A 132 -4.51 20.57 4.19
C GLU A 132 -3.33 20.47 3.19
N LYS A 133 -2.78 19.27 2.95
CA LYS A 133 -1.69 19.03 1.98
C LYS A 133 -2.20 18.53 0.65
N ASN A 134 -3.16 17.60 0.67
CA ASN A 134 -3.78 17.04 -0.52
C ASN A 134 -5.18 16.50 -0.22
N ASP A 135 -6.19 17.33 -0.44
CA ASP A 135 -7.60 17.00 -0.23
C ASP A 135 -8.06 15.74 -0.98
N ALA A 136 -7.55 15.49 -2.19
CA ALA A 136 -7.96 14.33 -2.97
C ALA A 136 -7.49 13.03 -2.33
N ILE A 137 -6.23 12.99 -1.84
CA ILE A 137 -5.69 11.83 -1.13
C ILE A 137 -6.36 11.68 0.24
N ALA A 138 -6.53 12.77 0.99
CA ALA A 138 -7.20 12.72 2.29
C ALA A 138 -8.63 12.16 2.20
N ARG A 139 -9.40 12.54 1.17
CA ARG A 139 -10.74 11.99 0.92
C ARG A 139 -10.74 10.51 0.60
N VAL A 140 -9.74 10.02 -0.14
CA VAL A 140 -9.60 8.58 -0.40
C VAL A 140 -9.34 7.84 0.91
N TYR A 141 -8.43 8.33 1.74
CA TYR A 141 -8.18 7.72 3.05
C TYR A 141 -9.42 7.75 3.97
N ASP A 142 -10.19 8.84 4.00
CA ASP A 142 -11.44 8.93 4.77
C ASP A 142 -12.47 7.89 4.32
N GLN A 143 -12.65 7.71 3.01
CA GLN A 143 -13.55 6.68 2.46
C GLN A 143 -13.12 5.26 2.84
N LEU A 144 -11.82 4.97 2.77
CA LEU A 144 -11.27 3.66 3.12
C LEU A 144 -11.35 3.40 4.63
N TRP A 145 -11.06 4.42 5.45
CA TRP A 145 -11.17 4.38 6.90
C TRP A 145 -12.60 4.06 7.32
N ARG A 146 -13.61 4.82 6.84
CA ARG A 146 -15.02 4.58 7.16
C ARG A 146 -15.45 3.16 6.85
N LYS A 147 -15.06 2.64 5.68
CA LYS A 147 -15.39 1.27 5.27
C LYS A 147 -14.83 0.21 6.22
N ALA A 148 -13.58 0.36 6.66
CA ALA A 148 -12.96 -0.59 7.57
C ALA A 148 -13.48 -0.44 9.01
N ASP A 149 -13.72 0.79 9.44
CA ASP A 149 -14.28 1.14 10.75
C ASP A 149 -15.71 0.60 10.92
N GLU A 150 -16.59 0.86 9.94
CA GLU A 150 -17.95 0.31 9.90
C GLU A 150 -17.92 -1.23 9.95
N TRP A 151 -17.06 -1.87 9.15
CA TRP A 151 -16.92 -3.32 9.17
C TRP A 151 -16.47 -3.84 10.54
N ALA A 152 -15.49 -3.18 11.18
CA ALA A 152 -15.01 -3.57 12.49
C ALA A 152 -16.11 -3.49 13.56
N GLN A 153 -16.89 -2.40 13.56
CA GLN A 153 -18.00 -2.21 14.50
C GLN A 153 -19.13 -3.24 14.29
N GLU A 154 -19.38 -3.65 13.04
CA GLU A 154 -20.40 -4.65 12.71
C GLU A 154 -19.98 -6.09 13.04
N ASN A 155 -18.69 -6.42 12.93
CA ASN A 155 -18.21 -7.81 12.95
C ASN A 155 -17.39 -8.18 14.20
N LEU A 156 -16.80 -7.21 14.91
CA LEU A 156 -16.08 -7.48 16.14
C LEU A 156 -17.04 -7.47 17.33
N HIS A 157 -16.82 -8.39 18.28
CA HIS A 157 -17.66 -8.52 19.46
C HIS A 157 -16.84 -8.80 20.74
N GLY A 158 -17.42 -8.47 21.89
CA GLY A 158 -16.82 -8.74 23.19
C GLY A 158 -15.42 -8.14 23.33
N LYS A 159 -14.42 -8.97 23.64
CA LYS A 159 -13.03 -8.53 23.85
C LYS A 159 -12.37 -7.96 22.60
N GLU A 160 -12.76 -8.41 21.41
CA GLU A 160 -12.18 -7.94 20.16
C GLU A 160 -12.64 -6.51 19.87
N LEU A 161 -13.94 -6.24 20.07
CA LEU A 161 -14.51 -4.90 19.91
C LEU A 161 -13.98 -3.93 20.99
N GLN A 162 -13.80 -4.43 22.22
CA GLN A 162 -13.18 -3.64 23.28
C GLN A 162 -11.74 -3.25 22.90
N TYR A 163 -10.93 -4.21 22.45
CA TYR A 163 -9.57 -3.94 21.98
C TYR A 163 -9.55 -2.92 20.84
N PHE A 164 -10.49 -3.04 19.90
CA PHE A 164 -10.63 -2.09 18.79
C PHE A 164 -10.78 -0.66 19.30
N TYR A 165 -11.76 -0.39 20.18
CA TYR A 165 -11.97 0.94 20.73
C TYR A 165 -10.80 1.43 21.59
N GLU A 166 -10.18 0.57 22.39
CA GLU A 166 -9.03 0.95 23.22
C GLU A 166 -7.82 1.44 22.39
N VAL A 167 -7.70 1.00 21.14
CA VAL A 167 -6.58 1.37 20.26
C VAL A 167 -6.94 2.52 19.32
N THR A 168 -8.21 2.69 18.96
CA THR A 168 -8.65 3.68 17.95
C THR A 168 -9.24 4.97 18.53
N ASP A 169 -9.58 5.01 19.82
CA ASP A 169 -10.03 6.21 20.56
C ASP A 169 -8.84 7.11 20.99
#